data_AF-A0A651GAP9-F1
#
_entry.id   AF-A0A651GAP9-F1
#
_cell.length_a   1.000
_cell.length_b   1.000
_cell.length_c   1.000
_cell.angle_alpha   90.00
_cell.angle_beta   90.00
_cell.angle_gamma   90.00
#
_symmetry.space_group_name_H-M   'P 1'
#
loop_
_entity.id
_entity.type
_entity.pdbx_description
1 polymer ?
#
loop_
_entity_poly.entity_id
_entity_poly.type
_entity_poly.pdbx_seq_one_letter_code
_entity_poly.pdbx_strand_id
1 'polypeptide(L)'
;PNPPTGKEWVEKIAAEMGVKPKYRVATKSVMAVMGMFMPVMRESREMLYQYDRDYVFSSGKFEKRFGIKPTPYEAGIKEVLKSLETI
;
A
#
# COMPACT_ATOMS: atom_id res chain seq x y z
N PRO A 1 12.43 0.52 -10.32
CA PRO A 1 11.12 -0.10 -10.63
C PRO A 1 9.99 0.87 -10.28
N ASN A 2 8.89 0.88 -11.06
CA ASN A 2 7.71 1.66 -10.68
C ASN A 2 7.06 1.01 -9.44
N PRO A 3 6.54 1.80 -8.50
CA PRO A 3 5.85 1.26 -7.33
C PRO A 3 4.54 0.58 -7.77
N PRO A 4 4.12 -0.53 -7.13
CA PRO A 4 2.84 -1.15 -7.40
C PRO A 4 1.70 -0.21 -7.03
N THR A 5 0.63 -0.26 -7.81
CA THR A 5 -0.66 0.36 -7.48
C THR A 5 -1.30 -0.33 -6.28
N GLY A 6 -2.29 0.32 -5.64
CA GLY A 6 -3.03 -0.30 -4.52
C GLY A 6 -3.68 -1.63 -4.88
N LYS A 7 -4.15 -1.78 -6.13
CA LYS A 7 -4.68 -3.06 -6.64
C LYS A 7 -3.60 -4.13 -6.69
N GLU A 8 -2.45 -3.82 -7.30
CA GLU A 8 -1.34 -4.76 -7.42
C GLU A 8 -0.76 -5.17 -6.07
N TRP A 9 -0.77 -4.26 -5.08
CA TRP A 9 -0.42 -4.59 -3.70
C TRP A 9 -1.33 -5.67 -3.12
N VAL A 10 -2.65 -5.49 -3.23
CA VAL A 10 -3.62 -6.49 -2.75
C VAL A 10 -3.43 -7.82 -3.47
N GLU A 11 -3.23 -7.81 -4.78
CA GLU A 11 -3.02 -9.01 -5.58
C GLU A 11 -1.73 -9.76 -5.21
N LYS A 12 -0.61 -9.05 -5.10
CA LYS A 12 0.69 -9.64 -4.73
C LYS A 12 0.66 -10.26 -3.33
N ILE A 13 0.09 -9.56 -2.36
CA ILE A 13 0.02 -10.05 -0.97
C ILE A 13 -0.96 -11.23 -0.88
N ALA A 14 -2.14 -11.14 -1.49
CA ALA A 14 -3.11 -12.23 -1.49
C ALA A 14 -2.55 -13.51 -2.16
N ALA A 15 -1.79 -13.34 -3.25
CA ALA A 15 -1.11 -14.44 -3.92
C ALA A 15 -0.07 -15.11 -3.01
N GLU A 16 0.76 -14.35 -2.31
CA GLU A 16 1.74 -14.90 -1.36
C GLU A 16 1.06 -15.59 -0.17
N MET A 17 -0.09 -15.08 0.28
CA MET A 17 -0.91 -15.71 1.33
C MET A 17 -1.72 -16.92 0.85
N GLY A 18 -1.73 -17.24 -0.45
CA GLY A 18 -2.52 -18.33 -1.02
C GLY A 18 -4.03 -18.11 -0.98
N VAL A 19 -4.51 -16.87 -0.90
CA VAL A 19 -5.93 -16.51 -0.82
C VAL A 19 -6.40 -15.73 -2.05
N LYS A 20 -7.71 -15.74 -2.32
CA LYS A 20 -8.28 -14.94 -3.42
C LYS A 20 -8.28 -13.45 -3.04
N PRO A 21 -7.74 -12.55 -3.88
CA PRO A 21 -7.80 -11.12 -3.62
C PRO A 21 -9.24 -10.64 -3.61
N LYS A 22 -9.61 -9.86 -2.59
CA LYS A 22 -10.94 -9.25 -2.46
C LYS A 22 -10.78 -7.81 -2.02
N TYR A 23 -11.26 -6.88 -2.83
CA TYR A 23 -11.25 -5.45 -2.51
C TYR A 23 -12.45 -4.74 -3.14
N ARG A 24 -12.77 -3.56 -2.62
CA ARG A 24 -13.73 -2.63 -3.20
C ARG A 24 -13.16 -1.22 -3.13
N VAL A 25 -13.47 -0.39 -4.12
CA VAL A 25 -13.05 1.01 -4.14
C VAL A 25 -14.06 1.83 -3.36
N ALA A 26 -13.62 2.49 -2.30
CA ALA A 26 -14.43 3.46 -1.57
C ALA A 26 -14.33 4.82 -2.26
N THR A 27 -15.40 5.25 -2.93
CA THR A 27 -15.46 6.59 -3.53
C THR A 27 -15.54 7.68 -2.46
N LYS A 28 -15.27 8.95 -2.83
CA LYS A 28 -15.39 10.10 -1.91
C LYS A 28 -16.76 10.16 -1.21
N SER A 29 -17.84 9.84 -1.93
CA SER A 29 -19.19 9.81 -1.39
C SER A 29 -19.38 8.67 -0.38
N VAL A 30 -18.88 7.47 -0.70
CA VAL A 30 -18.93 6.32 0.21
C VAL A 30 -18.11 6.60 1.48
N MET A 31 -16.93 7.20 1.33
CA MET A 31 -16.10 7.67 2.45
C MET A 31 -16.82 8.69 3.34
N ALA A 32 -17.53 9.66 2.73
CA ALA A 32 -18.29 10.66 3.47
C ALA A 32 -19.41 10.05 4.32
N VAL A 33 -20.13 9.06 3.77
CA VAL A 33 -21.18 8.34 4.51
C VAL A 33 -20.59 7.53 5.66
N MET A 34 -19.53 6.75 5.39
CA MET A 34 -18.86 5.98 6.45
C MET A 34 -18.28 6.88 7.55
N GLY A 35 -17.76 8.06 7.19
CA GLY A 35 -17.21 9.03 8.14
C GLY A 35 -18.23 9.60 9.14
N MET A 36 -19.54 9.48 8.89
CA MET A 36 -20.56 9.85 9.88
C MET A 36 -20.61 8.86 11.06
N PHE A 37 -20.23 7.61 10.83
CA PHE A 37 -20.31 6.52 11.82
C PHE A 37 -18.94 6.06 12.31
N MET A 38 -17.88 6.25 11.51
CA MET A 38 -16.53 5.77 11.77
C MET A 38 -15.54 6.94 11.77
N PRO A 39 -15.05 7.40 12.95
CA PRO A 39 -14.12 8.52 13.06
C PRO A 39 -12.87 8.36 12.18
N VAL A 40 -12.30 7.16 12.13
CA VAL A 40 -11.13 6.83 11.29
C VAL A 40 -11.39 7.11 9.80
N MET A 41 -12.61 6.85 9.31
CA MET A 41 -12.97 7.11 7.91
C MET A 41 -13.16 8.60 7.63
N ARG A 42 -13.62 9.36 8.63
CA ARG A 42 -13.73 10.82 8.55
C ARG A 42 -12.36 11.46 8.40
N GLU A 43 -11.39 11.06 9.22
CA GLU A 43 -9.99 11.53 9.13
C GLU A 43 -9.34 11.11 7.82
N SER A 44 -9.54 9.86 7.39
CA SER A 44 -9.02 9.35 6.12
C SER A 44 -9.53 10.16 4.92
N ARG A 45 -10.75 10.71 4.99
CA ARG A 45 -11.30 11.61 3.95
C ARG A 45 -10.49 12.90 3.83
N GLU A 46 -10.02 13.46 4.93
CA GLU A 46 -9.21 14.69 4.95
C GLU A 46 -7.85 14.46 4.27
N MET A 47 -7.34 13.23 4.32
CA MET A 47 -6.08 12.84 3.71
C MET A 47 -6.18 12.39 2.23
N LEU A 48 -7.38 12.44 1.63
CA LEU A 48 -7.60 11.95 0.25
C LEU A 48 -6.79 12.70 -0.81
N TYR A 49 -6.33 13.92 -0.53
CA TYR A 49 -5.45 14.67 -1.44
C TYR A 49 -4.15 13.91 -1.71
N GLN A 50 -3.66 13.06 -0.79
CA GLN A 50 -2.45 12.27 -1.03
C GLN A 50 -2.61 11.25 -2.17
N TYR A 51 -3.85 10.89 -2.50
CA TYR A 51 -4.18 9.95 -3.57
C TYR A 51 -4.55 10.64 -4.89
N ASP A 52 -4.52 11.98 -4.95
CA ASP A 52 -4.88 12.73 -6.16
C ASP A 52 -3.73 12.92 -7.15
N ARG A 53 -2.51 12.55 -6.76
CA ARG A 53 -1.28 12.70 -7.54
C ARG A 53 -0.38 11.48 -7.39
N ASP A 54 0.28 11.10 -8.48
CA ASP A 54 1.30 10.07 -8.47
C ASP A 54 2.57 10.60 -7.79
N TYR A 55 2.79 10.18 -6.54
CA TYR A 55 3.98 10.54 -5.78
C TYR A 55 5.00 9.39 -5.77
N VAL A 56 5.78 9.31 -6.86
CA VAL A 56 6.80 8.27 -7.04
C VAL A 56 8.16 8.77 -6.54
N PHE A 57 8.62 8.19 -5.44
CA PHE A 57 9.96 8.46 -4.92
C PHE A 57 11.03 7.63 -5.62
N SER A 58 12.11 8.29 -6.04
CA SER A 58 13.29 7.62 -6.57
C SER A 58 14.45 7.69 -5.58
N SER A 59 14.94 6.53 -5.15
CA SER A 59 16.14 6.36 -4.34
C SER A 59 17.44 6.45 -5.15
N GLY A 60 17.39 6.71 -6.46
CA GLY A 60 18.56 6.57 -7.35
C GLY A 60 19.78 7.40 -6.95
N LYS A 61 19.61 8.59 -6.36
CA LYS A 61 20.75 9.39 -5.84
C LYS A 61 21.42 8.72 -4.64
N PHE A 62 20.61 8.15 -3.74
CA PHE A 62 21.08 7.43 -2.55
C PHE A 62 21.78 6.13 -2.95
N GLU A 63 21.16 5.34 -3.84
CA GLU A 63 21.73 4.11 -4.37
C GLU A 63 23.10 4.35 -5.01
N LYS A 64 23.23 5.40 -5.84
CA LYS A 64 24.50 5.78 -6.47
C LYS A 64 25.56 6.22 -5.47
N ARG A 65 25.17 6.94 -4.41
CA ARG A 65 26.11 7.48 -3.42
C ARG A 65 26.63 6.42 -2.45
N PHE A 66 25.76 5.52 -2.02
CA PHE A 66 26.05 4.58 -0.92
C PHE A 66 26.15 3.12 -1.37
N GLY A 67 25.80 2.80 -2.63
CA GLY A 67 25.82 1.43 -3.16
C GLY A 67 24.74 0.50 -2.58
N ILE A 68 23.84 1.04 -1.75
CA ILE A 68 22.72 0.31 -1.14
C ILE A 68 21.61 0.18 -2.18
N LYS A 69 21.08 -1.04 -2.38
CA LYS A 69 19.95 -1.30 -3.27
C LYS A 69 18.65 -1.46 -2.47
N PRO A 70 17.50 -1.01 -3.02
CA PRO A 70 16.21 -1.23 -2.39
C PRO A 70 15.88 -2.73 -2.37
N THR A 71 15.27 -3.18 -1.27
CA THR A 71 14.72 -4.53 -1.15
C THR A 71 13.63 -4.74 -2.21
N PRO A 72 13.65 -5.84 -2.98
CA PRO A 72 12.57 -6.18 -3.89
C PRO A 72 11.24 -6.35 -3.15
N TYR A 73 10.14 -5.89 -3.74
CA TYR A 73 8.83 -5.93 -3.09
C TYR A 73 8.40 -7.35 -2.71
N GLU A 74 8.66 -8.33 -3.58
CA GLU A 74 8.34 -9.74 -3.34
C GLU A 74 9.09 -10.30 -2.13
N ALA A 75 10.35 -9.90 -1.94
CA ALA A 75 11.14 -10.30 -0.78
C ALA A 75 10.59 -9.66 0.51
N GLY A 76 10.26 -8.36 0.45
CA GLY A 76 9.66 -7.65 1.58
C GLY A 76 8.30 -8.22 2.01
N ILE A 77 7.42 -8.55 1.05
CA ILE A 77 6.12 -9.18 1.33
C ILE A 77 6.32 -10.50 2.10
N LYS A 78 7.24 -11.35 1.65
CA LYS A 78 7.54 -12.63 2.31
C LYS A 78 8.02 -12.46 3.75
N GLU A 79 8.93 -11.51 3.96
CA GLU A 79 9.49 -11.23 5.28
C GLU A 79 8.42 -10.71 6.25
N VAL A 80 7.54 -9.82 5.78
CA VAL A 80 6.43 -9.29 6.58
C VAL A 80 5.41 -10.37 6.91
N LEU A 81 5.02 -11.22 5.96
CA LEU A 81 4.07 -12.30 6.24
C LEU A 81 4.64 -13.30 7.26
N LYS A 82 5.93 -13.64 7.14
CA LYS A 82 6.61 -14.49 8.12
C LYS A 82 6.60 -13.90 9.53
N SER A 83 6.73 -12.57 9.67
CA SER A 83 6.71 -11.94 11.00
C SER A 83 5.33 -12.00 11.67
N LEU A 84 4.25 -12.06 10.88
CA LEU A 84 2.89 -12.22 11.37
C LEU A 84 2.59 -13.65 11.86
N GLU A 85 3.24 -14.68 11.29
CA GLU A 85 3.11 -16.07 11.73
C GLU A 85 3.78 -16.35 13.09
N THR A 86 4.64 -15.45 13.54
CA THR A 86 5.42 -15.61 14.78
C THR A 86 4.70 -15.03 16.01
N ILE A 87 3.53 -14.41 15.83
CA ILE A 87 2.66 -13.85 16.89
C ILE A 87 1.59 -14.87 17.25
#